data_AF-A0A958A0X1-F1
#
_entry.id   AF-A0A958A0X1-F1
#
_cell.length_a   1.000
_cell.length_b   1.000
_cell.length_c   1.000
_cell.angle_alpha   90.00
_cell.angle_beta   90.00
_cell.angle_gamma   90.00
#
_symmetry.space_group_name_H-M   'P 1'
#
loop_
_entity.id
_entity.type
_entity.pdbx_description
1 polymer ?
#
loop_
_entity_poly.entity_id
_entity_poly.type
_entity_poly.pdbx_seq_one_letter_code
_entity_poly.pdbx_strand_id
1 'polypeptide(L)'
;FSMLAVALVDFHDVMEVALEAATEKDAQGVLTAYTAADTALKVVETEANDAEIQTIRANLESLRTAAADNQTEALPDLGNQLKTSFVKVYLIRG
;
A
#
# COMPACT_ATOMS: atom_id res chain seq x y z
N PHE A 1 12.55 -19.30 0.02
CA PHE A 1 11.77 -18.06 0.14
C PHE A 1 11.14 -18.02 1.52
N SER A 2 11.26 -16.90 2.23
CA SER A 2 10.56 -16.70 3.50
C SER A 2 9.06 -16.49 3.21
N MET A 3 8.20 -16.81 4.18
CA MET A 3 6.77 -16.50 4.09
C MET A 3 6.53 -14.99 3.94
N LEU A 4 7.36 -14.16 4.57
CA LEU A 4 7.35 -12.71 4.42
C LEU A 4 7.58 -12.26 2.97
N ALA A 5 8.55 -12.84 2.25
CA ALA A 5 8.83 -12.46 0.87
C ALA A 5 7.64 -12.77 -0.06
N VAL A 6 6.98 -13.92 0.15
CA VAL A 6 5.76 -14.29 -0.60
C VAL A 6 4.63 -13.30 -0.30
N ALA A 7 4.38 -13.00 0.98
CA ALA A 7 3.35 -12.05 1.38
C ALA A 7 3.60 -10.63 0.84
N LEU A 8 4.87 -10.20 0.75
CA LEU A 8 5.23 -8.91 0.15
C LEU A 8 4.94 -8.86 -1.35
N VAL A 9 5.15 -9.96 -2.09
CA VAL A 9 4.80 -10.05 -3.51
C VAL A 9 3.27 -10.01 -3.69
N ASP A 10 2.53 -10.77 -2.89
CA ASP A 10 1.06 -10.77 -2.95
C ASP A 10 0.49 -9.38 -2.63
N PHE A 11 1.08 -8.67 -1.66
CA PHE A 11 0.72 -7.28 -1.36
C PHE A 11 1.07 -6.32 -2.51
N HIS A 12 2.22 -6.50 -3.17
CA HIS A 12 2.64 -5.65 -4.28
C HIS A 12 1.61 -5.65 -5.42
N ASP A 13 1.11 -6.82 -5.82
CA ASP A 13 0.18 -6.95 -6.94
C ASP A 13 -1.11 -6.16 -6.70
N VAL A 14 -1.69 -6.23 -5.49
CA VAL A 14 -2.89 -5.48 -5.14
C VAL A 14 -2.61 -4.01 -4.82
N MET A 15 -1.40 -3.70 -4.33
CA MET A 15 -0.96 -2.33 -4.08
C MET A 15 -0.85 -1.55 -5.40
N GLU A 16 -0.31 -2.14 -6.46
CA GLU A 16 -0.17 -1.45 -7.75
C GLU A 16 -1.52 -1.02 -8.34
N VAL A 17 -2.60 -1.77 -8.10
CA VAL A 17 -3.97 -1.35 -8.49
C VAL A 17 -4.39 -0.07 -7.77
N ALA A 18 -4.09 0.06 -6.48
CA ALA A 18 -4.37 1.29 -5.73
C ALA A 18 -3.49 2.46 -6.19
N LEU A 19 -2.24 2.19 -6.59
CA LEU A 19 -1.31 3.20 -7.11
C LEU A 19 -1.70 3.70 -8.50
N GLU A 20 -2.22 2.83 -9.36
CA GLU A 20 -2.76 3.20 -10.67
C GLU A 20 -3.95 4.15 -10.50
N ALA A 21 -4.94 3.78 -9.68
CA ALA A 21 -6.09 4.65 -9.38
C ALA A 21 -5.65 5.98 -8.74
N ALA A 22 -4.66 5.97 -7.85
CA ALA A 22 -4.12 7.17 -7.24
C ALA A 22 -3.46 8.10 -8.27
N THR A 23 -2.73 7.53 -9.24
CA THR A 23 -2.10 8.26 -10.35
C THR A 23 -3.14 8.90 -11.27
N GLU A 24 -4.24 8.20 -11.51
CA GLU A 24 -5.40 8.69 -12.27
C GLU A 24 -6.29 9.66 -11.48
N LYS A 25 -5.96 9.92 -10.21
CA LYS A 25 -6.75 10.73 -9.28
C LYS A 25 -8.17 10.18 -9.05
N ASP A 26 -8.35 8.88 -9.26
CA ASP A 26 -9.62 8.17 -9.05
C ASP A 26 -9.76 7.77 -7.58
N ALA A 27 -10.40 8.64 -6.79
CA ALA A 27 -10.70 8.37 -5.39
C ALA A 27 -11.55 7.10 -5.20
N GLN A 28 -12.51 6.82 -6.08
CA GLN A 28 -13.38 5.65 -5.96
C GLN A 28 -12.61 4.37 -6.29
N GLY A 29 -11.72 4.42 -7.29
CA GLY A 29 -10.78 3.35 -7.63
C GLY A 29 -9.86 3.03 -6.45
N VAL A 30 -9.28 4.05 -5.80
CA VAL A 30 -8.45 3.88 -4.60
C VAL A 30 -9.22 3.19 -3.47
N LEU A 31 -10.44 3.64 -3.17
CA LEU A 31 -11.27 3.03 -2.12
C LEU A 31 -11.65 1.58 -2.44
N THR A 32 -11.88 1.27 -3.72
CA THR A 32 -12.20 -0.09 -4.18
C THR A 32 -10.98 -1.01 -4.03
N ALA A 33 -9.81 -0.55 -4.47
CA ALA A 33 -8.55 -1.29 -4.39
C ALA A 33 -8.05 -1.47 -2.94
N TYR A 34 -8.32 -0.49 -2.06
CA TYR A 34 -7.90 -0.50 -0.67
C TYR A 34 -8.28 -1.78 0.07
N THR A 35 -9.46 -2.35 -0.19
CA THR A 35 -9.93 -3.55 0.53
C THR A 35 -9.01 -4.76 0.29
N ALA A 36 -8.56 -4.94 -0.96
CA ALA A 36 -7.63 -6.00 -1.31
C ALA A 36 -6.23 -5.72 -0.74
N ALA A 37 -5.75 -4.48 -0.87
CA ALA A 37 -4.46 -4.07 -0.32
C ALA A 37 -4.38 -4.20 1.21
N ASP A 38 -5.44 -3.82 1.94
CA ASP A 38 -5.53 -3.96 3.40
C ASP A 38 -5.47 -5.43 3.83
N THR A 39 -6.20 -6.30 3.12
CA THR A 39 -6.23 -7.73 3.39
C THR A 39 -4.84 -8.35 3.20
N ALA A 40 -4.16 -8.03 2.09
CA ALA A 40 -2.81 -8.53 1.83
C ALA A 40 -1.79 -7.96 2.83
N LEU A 41 -1.89 -6.68 3.19
CA LEU A 41 -0.98 -6.07 4.16
C LEU A 41 -1.13 -6.69 5.57
N LYS A 42 -2.32 -7.12 5.97
CA LYS A 42 -2.52 -7.87 7.23
C LYS A 42 -1.77 -9.21 7.26
N VAL A 43 -1.62 -9.86 6.09
CA VAL A 43 -0.81 -11.08 5.99
C VAL A 43 0.66 -10.74 6.19
N VAL A 44 1.17 -9.66 5.57
CA VAL A 44 2.53 -9.16 5.80
C VAL A 44 2.75 -8.83 7.28
N GLU A 45 1.81 -8.14 7.93
CA GLU A 45 1.84 -7.78 9.35
C GLU A 45 1.86 -8.99 10.29
N THR A 46 1.34 -10.14 9.85
CA THR A 46 1.40 -11.40 10.61
C THR A 46 2.82 -11.98 10.61
N GLU A 47 3.54 -11.83 9.50
CA GLU A 47 4.91 -12.33 9.34
C GLU A 47 5.95 -11.38 9.95
N ALA A 48 5.73 -10.06 9.85
CA ALA A 48 6.55 -9.04 10.47
C ALA A 48 5.73 -7.78 10.75
N ASN A 49 5.88 -7.20 11.95
CA ASN A 49 5.11 -6.02 12.34
C ASN A 49 5.96 -4.89 12.94
N ASP A 50 7.20 -4.75 12.47
CA ASP A 50 8.10 -3.70 12.91
C ASP A 50 7.79 -2.34 12.29
N ALA A 51 8.58 -1.34 12.66
CA ALA A 51 8.38 0.06 12.26
C ALA A 51 8.34 0.26 10.73
N GLU A 52 9.04 -0.56 9.94
CA GLU A 52 9.03 -0.41 8.48
C GLU A 52 7.70 -0.89 7.88
N ILE A 53 7.16 -2.01 8.36
CA ILE A 53 5.83 -2.50 7.96
C ILE A 53 4.73 -1.55 8.44
N GLN A 54 4.85 -1.03 9.66
CA GLN A 54 3.92 -0.02 10.18
C GLN A 54 3.97 1.30 9.40
N THR A 55 5.11 1.64 8.78
CA THR A 55 5.20 2.78 7.85
C THR A 55 4.39 2.53 6.58
N ILE A 56 4.44 1.32 6.00
CA ILE A 56 3.62 0.94 4.85
C ILE A 56 2.13 1.04 5.21
N ARG A 57 1.73 0.52 6.39
CA ARG A 57 0.37 0.62 6.91
C ARG A 57 -0.11 2.06 7.02
N ALA A 58 0.70 2.95 7.61
CA ALA A 58 0.36 4.35 7.75
C ALA A 58 0.19 5.04 6.37
N ASN A 59 1.04 4.72 5.40
CA ASN A 59 0.94 5.28 4.05
C ASN A 59 -0.30 4.78 3.31
N LEU A 60 -0.65 3.49 3.43
CA LEU A 60 -1.86 2.93 2.84
C LEU A 60 -3.13 3.57 3.44
N GLU A 61 -3.15 3.77 4.76
CA GLU A 61 -4.27 4.44 5.44
C GLU A 61 -4.36 5.94 5.08
N SER A 62 -3.23 6.61 4.92
CA SER A 62 -3.21 8.01 4.46
C SER A 62 -3.79 8.14 3.05
N LEU A 63 -3.42 7.22 2.15
CA LEU A 63 -3.95 7.17 0.80
C LEU A 63 -5.48 6.93 0.80
N ARG A 64 -5.96 5.98 1.61
CA ARG A 64 -7.40 5.73 1.80
C ARG A 64 -8.14 6.95 2.35
N THR A 65 -7.57 7.62 3.34
CA THR A 65 -8.17 8.80 3.98
C THR A 65 -8.30 9.94 2.97
N ALA A 66 -7.24 10.25 2.22
CA ALA A 66 -7.30 11.25 1.16
C ALA A 66 -8.35 10.92 0.09
N ALA A 67 -8.48 9.64 -0.28
CA ALA A 67 -9.51 9.21 -1.23
C ALA A 67 -10.93 9.37 -0.65
N ALA A 68 -11.15 8.98 0.62
CA ALA A 68 -12.42 9.16 1.30
C ALA A 68 -12.81 10.65 1.42
N ASP A 69 -11.84 11.52 1.64
CA ASP A 69 -12.02 12.97 1.74
C ASP A 69 -12.06 13.68 0.37
N ASN A 70 -12.02 12.91 -0.73
CA ASN A 70 -11.99 13.43 -2.11
C ASN A 70 -10.82 14.41 -2.37
N GLN A 71 -9.69 14.23 -1.68
CA GLN A 71 -8.45 14.97 -1.89
C GLN A 71 -7.67 14.42 -3.10
N THR A 72 -8.31 14.43 -4.27
CA THR A 72 -7.82 13.79 -5.50
C THR A 72 -6.46 14.30 -5.95
N GLU A 73 -6.14 15.58 -5.69
CA GLU A 73 -4.84 16.18 -5.98
C GLU A 73 -3.69 15.62 -5.13
N ALA A 74 -3.97 15.10 -3.93
CA ALA A 74 -2.97 14.55 -3.02
C ALA A 74 -2.68 13.06 -3.28
N LEU A 75 -3.56 12.36 -4.03
CA LEU A 75 -3.46 10.91 -4.24
C LEU A 75 -2.14 10.48 -4.89
N PRO A 76 -1.64 11.14 -5.96
CA PRO A 76 -0.40 10.71 -6.60
C PRO A 76 0.81 10.75 -5.64
N ASP A 77 0.92 11.80 -4.83
CA ASP A 77 2.02 11.96 -3.89
C ASP A 77 1.95 10.93 -2.75
N LEU A 78 0.74 10.67 -2.22
CA LEU A 78 0.54 9.63 -1.20
C LEU A 78 0.78 8.22 -1.75
N GLY A 79 0.39 7.96 -3.01
CA GLY A 79 0.72 6.72 -3.71
C GLY A 79 2.23 6.53 -3.84
N ASN A 80 2.97 7.58 -4.22
CA ASN A 80 4.43 7.52 -4.30
C ASN A 80 5.09 7.25 -2.95
N GLN A 81 4.57 7.80 -1.85
CA GLN A 81 5.06 7.51 -0.51
C GLN A 81 4.84 6.04 -0.12
N LEU A 82 3.65 5.50 -0.41
CA LEU A 82 3.36 4.09 -0.23
C LEU A 82 4.34 3.20 -1.00
N LYS A 83 4.49 3.45 -2.32
CA LYS A 83 5.43 2.71 -3.19
C LYS A 83 6.87 2.77 -2.66
N THR A 84 7.32 3.95 -2.24
CA THR A 84 8.67 4.16 -1.71
C THR A 84 8.90 3.35 -0.42
N SER A 85 7.94 3.36 0.50
CA SER A 85 8.03 2.59 1.74
C SER A 85 8.05 1.08 1.49
N PHE A 86 7.25 0.60 0.53
CA PHE A 86 7.25 -0.80 0.12
C PHE A 86 8.59 -1.23 -0.49
N VAL A 87 9.09 -0.49 -1.49
CA VAL A 87 10.36 -0.81 -2.17
C VAL A 87 11.52 -0.89 -1.17
N LYS A 88 11.55 0.01 -0.18
CA LYS A 88 12.57 -0.03 0.87
C LYS A 88 12.56 -1.36 1.64
N VAL A 89 11.39 -1.85 2.03
CA VAL A 89 11.25 -3.14 2.73
C VAL A 89 11.59 -4.30 1.80
N TYR A 90 11.07 -4.29 0.58
CA TYR A 90 11.24 -5.36 -0.38
C TYR A 90 12.72 -5.56 -0.78
N LEU A 91 13.48 -4.48 -0.97
CA LEU A 91 14.91 -4.58 -1.30
C LEU A 91 15.77 -5.21 -0.18
N ILE A 92 15.31 -5.14 1.07
CA ILE A 92 16.03 -5.68 2.23
C ILE A 92 15.57 -7.10 2.57
N ARG A 93 14.28 -7.40 2.34
CA ARG A 93 13.61 -8.58 2.93
C ARG A 93 12.85 -9.46 1.92
N GLY A 94 12.72 -9.01 0.68
CA GLY A 94 12.09 -9.73 -0.43
C GLY A 94 12.95 -10.86 -0.99
#